data_AF-A0A7K0TU67-F1
#
_entry.id   AF-A0A7K0TU67-F1
#
_cell.length_a   1.000
_cell.length_b   1.000
_cell.length_c   1.000
_cell.angle_alpha   90.00
_cell.angle_beta   90.00
_cell.angle_gamma   90.00
#
_symmetry.space_group_name_H-M   'P 1'
#
loop_
_entity.id
_entity.type
_entity.pdbx_description
1 polymer ?
#
loop_
_entity_poly.entity_id
_entity_poly.type
_entity_poly.pdbx_seq_one_letter_code
_entity_poly.pdbx_strand_id
1 'polypeptide(L)'
;MAKSPQTPLSRTSRLLDLVPYVSAHQGIDLKVLADVFDVTPNQMVADLTTLWMCGLPGYTPLELMDLSFDSGYVTIHNADTLSQPRNLTIEESIALLLGLDLVMQSLPADREDLKSMATSLIRKLSLQANL
;
A
#
# COMPACT_ATOMS: atom_id res chain seq x y z
N MET A 1 -19.79 10.99 6.61
CA MET A 1 -19.35 11.80 5.46
C MET A 1 -19.13 10.87 4.29
N ALA A 2 -19.65 11.17 3.10
CA ALA A 2 -19.44 10.32 1.93
C ALA A 2 -17.98 10.48 1.45
N LYS A 3 -17.21 9.39 1.46
CA LYS A 3 -15.84 9.38 0.93
C LYS A 3 -15.88 9.62 -0.58
N SER A 4 -14.89 10.33 -1.12
CA SER A 4 -14.85 10.80 -2.51
C SER A 4 -14.99 9.65 -3.53
N PRO A 5 -15.67 9.88 -4.67
CA PRO A 5 -15.78 8.87 -5.72
C PRO A 5 -14.40 8.50 -6.26
N GLN A 6 -14.08 7.21 -6.21
CA GLN A 6 -12.78 6.65 -6.58
C GLN A 6 -12.68 6.50 -8.11
N THR A 7 -11.62 7.02 -8.71
CA THR A 7 -11.32 6.77 -10.13
C THR A 7 -10.87 5.32 -10.31
N PRO A 8 -11.06 4.70 -11.50
CA PRO A 8 -10.59 3.34 -11.75
C PRO A 8 -9.11 3.14 -11.45
N LEU A 9 -8.26 4.12 -11.78
CA LEU A 9 -6.82 4.08 -11.49
C LEU A 9 -6.53 4.11 -9.98
N SER A 10 -7.20 5.00 -9.23
CA SER A 10 -7.04 5.05 -7.77
C SER A 10 -7.49 3.77 -7.07
N ARG A 11 -8.57 3.14 -7.58
CA ARG A 11 -9.03 1.84 -7.10
C ARG A 11 -8.01 0.74 -7.38
N THR A 12 -7.49 0.67 -8.60
CA THR A 12 -6.47 -0.33 -8.95
C THR A 12 -5.20 -0.17 -8.13
N SER A 13 -4.74 1.06 -7.86
CA SER A 13 -3.59 1.28 -6.98
C SER A 13 -3.85 0.70 -5.59
N ARG A 14 -5.00 1.03 -4.99
CA ARG A 14 -5.38 0.49 -3.68
C ARG A 14 -5.45 -1.04 -3.66
N LEU A 15 -5.98 -1.67 -4.70
CA LEU A 15 -6.02 -3.15 -4.77
C LEU A 15 -4.61 -3.74 -4.73
N LEU A 16 -3.66 -3.13 -5.44
CA LEU A 16 -2.27 -3.57 -5.45
C LEU A 16 -1.56 -3.31 -4.12
N ASP A 17 -1.95 -2.25 -3.40
CA ASP A 17 -1.39 -1.91 -2.08
C ASP A 17 -2.00 -2.75 -0.94
N LEU A 18 -3.23 -3.24 -1.12
CA LEU A 18 -3.93 -4.08 -0.14
C LEU A 18 -3.23 -5.41 0.11
N VAL A 19 -2.76 -6.06 -0.95
CA VAL A 19 -2.12 -7.38 -0.85
C VAL A 19 -0.87 -7.38 0.07
N PRO A 20 0.15 -6.54 -0.16
CA PRO A 20 1.31 -6.48 0.72
C PRO A 20 0.95 -5.96 2.11
N TYR A 21 -0.03 -5.05 2.23
CA TYR A 21 -0.44 -4.52 3.53
C TYR A 21 -1.06 -5.60 4.42
N VAL A 22 -2.04 -6.36 3.91
CA VAL A 22 -2.68 -7.45 4.66
C VAL A 22 -1.68 -8.58 4.91
N SER A 23 -0.78 -8.86 3.96
CA SER A 23 0.30 -9.84 4.17
C SER A 23 1.17 -9.50 5.40
N ALA A 24 1.48 -8.22 5.61
CA ALA A 24 2.20 -7.74 6.79
C ALA A 24 1.35 -7.63 8.06
N HIS A 25 0.01 -7.63 7.94
CA HIS A 25 -0.94 -7.41 9.05
C HIS A 25 -2.06 -8.47 9.02
N GLN A 26 -1.68 -9.74 9.04
CA GLN A 26 -2.63 -10.85 8.98
C GLN A 26 -3.62 -10.80 10.16
N GLY A 27 -4.91 -11.00 9.87
CA GLY A 27 -5.98 -10.94 10.86
C GLY A 27 -6.37 -9.52 11.28
N ILE A 28 -6.11 -8.51 10.45
CA ILE A 28 -6.56 -7.14 10.71
C ILE A 28 -8.10 -7.03 10.64
N ASP A 29 -8.70 -6.25 11.55
CA ASP A 29 -10.13 -5.94 11.50
C ASP A 29 -10.48 -5.16 10.22
N LEU A 30 -11.57 -5.57 9.56
CA LEU A 30 -11.99 -5.02 8.27
C LEU A 30 -12.31 -3.52 8.33
N LYS A 31 -12.85 -3.02 9.45
CA LYS A 31 -13.14 -1.59 9.61
C LYS A 31 -11.87 -0.79 9.77
N VAL A 32 -10.92 -1.31 10.56
CA VAL A 32 -9.59 -0.69 10.70
C VAL A 32 -8.88 -0.67 9.35
N LEU A 33 -8.92 -1.75 8.58
CA LEU A 33 -8.36 -1.80 7.24
C LEU A 33 -9.03 -0.76 6.31
N ALA A 34 -10.36 -0.64 6.35
CA ALA A 34 -11.08 0.36 5.58
C ALA A 34 -10.69 1.80 5.96
N ASP A 35 -10.42 2.07 7.23
CA ASP A 35 -9.97 3.37 7.70
C ASP A 35 -8.54 3.68 7.24
N VAL A 36 -7.62 2.71 7.28
CA VAL A 36 -6.23 2.87 6.79
C VAL A 36 -6.20 3.29 5.32
N PHE A 37 -7.04 2.67 4.49
CA PHE A 37 -7.09 2.94 3.05
C PHE A 37 -8.06 4.06 2.66
N ASP A 38 -8.59 4.77 3.66
CA ASP A 38 -9.59 5.80 3.52
C ASP A 38 -10.76 5.41 2.58
N VAL A 39 -11.37 4.26 2.83
CA VAL A 39 -12.60 3.81 2.14
C VAL A 39 -13.68 3.38 3.12
N THR A 40 -14.88 3.11 2.63
CA THR A 40 -15.95 2.59 3.48
C THR A 40 -15.77 1.07 3.68
N PRO A 41 -16.28 0.48 4.77
CA PRO A 41 -16.26 -0.98 4.93
C PRO A 41 -16.88 -1.73 3.76
N ASN A 42 -17.97 -1.20 3.19
CA ASN A 42 -18.61 -1.79 2.01
C ASN A 42 -17.70 -1.76 0.77
N GLN A 43 -16.96 -0.67 0.56
CA GLN A 43 -16.00 -0.58 -0.52
C GLN A 43 -14.82 -1.53 -0.29
N MET A 44 -14.35 -1.66 0.96
CA MET A 44 -13.30 -2.62 1.32
C MET A 44 -13.73 -4.05 1.01
N VAL A 45 -14.95 -4.45 1.38
CA VAL A 45 -15.50 -5.78 1.03
C VAL A 45 -15.54 -5.98 -0.49
N ALA A 46 -15.99 -4.98 -1.26
CA ALA A 46 -16.02 -5.06 -2.72
C ALA A 46 -14.60 -5.19 -3.33
N ASP A 47 -13.61 -4.53 -2.73
CA ASP A 47 -12.21 -4.57 -3.15
C ASP A 47 -11.57 -5.94 -2.83
N LEU A 48 -11.77 -6.47 -1.64
CA LEU A 48 -11.33 -7.83 -1.25
C LEU A 48 -12.00 -8.92 -2.10
N THR A 49 -13.28 -8.76 -2.42
CA THR A 49 -14.00 -9.67 -3.32
C THR A 49 -13.40 -9.63 -4.74
N THR A 50 -12.96 -8.45 -5.19
CA THR A 50 -12.29 -8.31 -6.50
C THR A 50 -10.95 -9.03 -6.48
N LEU A 51 -10.14 -8.84 -5.43
CA LEU A 51 -8.85 -9.53 -5.29
C LEU A 51 -9.00 -11.05 -5.24
N TRP A 52 -10.03 -11.55 -4.57
CA TRP A 52 -10.34 -12.99 -4.52
C TRP A 52 -10.60 -13.61 -5.90
N MET A 53 -10.98 -12.80 -6.89
CA MET A 53 -11.16 -13.23 -8.28
C MET A 53 -9.90 -13.06 -9.15
N CYS A 54 -8.81 -12.51 -8.60
CA CYS A 54 -7.54 -12.35 -9.29
C CYS A 54 -6.63 -13.56 -9.06
N GLY A 55 -5.78 -13.88 -10.03
CA GLY A 55 -4.92 -15.05 -9.96
C GLY A 55 -4.11 -15.29 -11.23
N LEU A 56 -3.41 -16.43 -11.25
CA LEU A 56 -2.69 -16.89 -12.43
C LEU A 56 -3.66 -17.30 -13.55
N PRO A 57 -3.27 -17.16 -14.83
CA PRO A 57 -4.10 -17.58 -15.95
C PRO A 57 -4.30 -19.09 -15.94
N GLY A 58 -5.55 -19.54 -15.82
CA GLY A 58 -5.93 -20.95 -15.74
C GLY A 58 -7.28 -21.18 -15.05
N TYR A 59 -7.70 -20.22 -14.21
CA TYR A 59 -8.99 -20.18 -13.50
C TYR A 59 -9.28 -21.43 -12.66
N THR A 60 -8.27 -22.20 -12.30
CA THR A 60 -8.45 -23.31 -11.36
C THR A 60 -8.47 -22.77 -9.92
N PRO A 61 -9.16 -23.44 -8.97
CA PRO A 61 -9.21 -22.98 -7.58
C PRO A 61 -7.83 -22.83 -6.90
N LEU A 62 -6.79 -23.47 -7.42
CA LEU A 62 -5.43 -23.40 -6.91
C LEU A 62 -4.64 -22.19 -7.43
N GLU A 63 -5.21 -21.40 -8.35
CA GLU A 63 -4.53 -20.31 -9.05
C GLU A 63 -5.04 -18.92 -8.66
N LEU A 64 -6.16 -18.83 -7.93
CA LEU A 64 -6.74 -17.59 -7.43
C LEU A 64 -6.18 -17.20 -6.05
N MET A 65 -6.27 -15.91 -5.72
CA MET A 65 -5.96 -15.44 -4.36
C MET A 65 -6.99 -15.97 -3.36
N ASP A 66 -6.47 -16.50 -2.26
CA ASP A 66 -7.19 -17.06 -1.14
C ASP A 66 -7.20 -16.04 0.00
N LEU A 67 -8.37 -15.43 0.17
CA LEU A 67 -8.65 -14.37 1.13
C LEU A 67 -9.79 -14.84 2.05
N SER A 68 -9.61 -14.68 3.36
CA SER A 68 -10.67 -14.90 4.35
C SER A 68 -11.03 -13.56 5.00
N PHE A 69 -12.30 -13.15 4.92
CA PHE A 69 -12.78 -11.88 5.48
C PHE A 69 -14.25 -11.88 5.93
N ASP A 70 -14.90 -13.04 5.92
CA ASP A 70 -16.29 -13.24 6.34
C ASP A 70 -16.51 -13.02 7.84
N SER A 71 -15.52 -13.37 8.66
CA SER A 71 -15.50 -13.16 10.11
C SER A 71 -15.36 -11.70 10.56
N GLY A 72 -15.10 -10.78 9.61
CA GLY A 72 -14.74 -9.40 9.89
C GLY A 72 -13.23 -9.16 10.08
N TYR A 73 -12.42 -10.21 10.05
CA TYR A 73 -10.96 -10.14 10.05
C TYR A 73 -10.38 -10.63 8.73
N VAL A 74 -9.39 -9.93 8.21
CA VAL A 74 -8.85 -10.16 6.87
C VAL A 74 -7.52 -10.90 6.93
N THR A 75 -7.44 -12.02 6.22
CA THR A 75 -6.23 -12.86 6.10
C THR A 75 -6.02 -13.25 4.64
N ILE A 76 -4.77 -13.31 4.17
CA ILE A 76 -4.39 -13.83 2.85
C ILE A 76 -3.50 -15.06 2.99
N HIS A 77 -3.86 -16.16 2.32
CA HIS A 77 -3.17 -17.44 2.43
C HIS A 77 -2.13 -17.69 1.33
N ASN A 78 -2.29 -17.11 0.14
CA ASN A 78 -1.36 -17.23 -0.99
C ASN A 78 -1.15 -15.88 -1.72
N ALA A 79 -0.12 -15.12 -1.34
CA ALA A 79 0.13 -13.78 -1.89
C ALA A 79 1.57 -13.53 -2.36
N ASP A 80 2.41 -14.56 -2.48
CA ASP A 80 3.85 -14.39 -2.72
C ASP A 80 4.15 -13.48 -3.93
N THR A 81 3.38 -13.60 -5.01
CA THR A 81 3.55 -12.82 -6.25
C THR A 81 3.29 -11.32 -6.09
N LEU A 82 2.42 -10.90 -5.17
CA LEU A 82 2.11 -9.50 -4.89
C LEU A 82 2.43 -9.12 -3.42
N SER A 83 3.29 -9.90 -2.78
CA SER A 83 3.70 -9.68 -1.39
C SER A 83 4.60 -8.46 -1.20
N GLN A 84 5.13 -7.91 -2.30
CA GLN A 84 5.95 -6.70 -2.29
C GLN A 84 5.10 -5.47 -2.64
N PRO A 85 5.31 -4.35 -1.95
CA PRO A 85 4.71 -3.07 -2.34
C PRO A 85 5.05 -2.70 -3.79
N ARG A 86 4.10 -2.05 -4.46
CA ARG A 86 4.37 -1.45 -5.77
C ARG A 86 5.46 -0.37 -5.66
N ASN A 87 6.11 -0.10 -6.79
CA ASN A 87 6.99 1.07 -6.88
C ASN A 87 6.18 2.37 -6.76
N LEU A 88 6.80 3.37 -6.16
CA LEU A 88 6.29 4.74 -6.10
C LEU A 88 6.12 5.31 -7.52
N THR A 89 5.10 6.15 -7.72
CA THR A 89 5.01 6.96 -8.93
C THR A 89 6.08 8.06 -8.91
N ILE A 90 6.28 8.71 -10.08
CA ILE A 90 7.20 9.83 -10.20
C ILE A 90 6.74 10.99 -9.29
N GLU A 91 5.43 11.28 -9.29
CA GLU A 91 4.84 12.33 -8.47
C GLU A 91 5.01 12.04 -6.96
N GLU A 92 4.78 10.81 -6.53
CA GLU A 92 4.99 10.37 -5.14
C GLU A 92 6.48 10.50 -4.75
N SER A 93 7.38 10.13 -5.65
CA SER A 93 8.82 10.23 -5.42
C SER A 93 9.26 11.68 -5.26
N ILE A 94 8.79 12.58 -6.14
CA ILE A 94 9.07 14.02 -6.04
C ILE A 94 8.50 14.61 -4.74
N ALA A 95 7.26 14.25 -4.39
CA ALA A 95 6.63 14.73 -3.16
C ALA A 95 7.42 14.31 -1.90
N LEU A 96 7.89 13.06 -1.86
CA LEU A 96 8.73 12.57 -0.76
C LEU A 96 10.10 13.24 -0.73
N LEU A 97 10.75 13.46 -1.89
CA LEU A 97 12.04 14.15 -1.97
C LEU A 97 11.93 15.61 -1.46
N LEU A 98 10.90 16.35 -1.89
CA LEU A 98 10.63 17.71 -1.41
C LEU A 98 10.29 17.73 0.09
N GLY A 99 9.51 16.76 0.57
CA GLY A 99 9.19 16.60 1.98
C GLY A 99 10.45 16.33 2.83
N LEU A 100 11.34 15.45 2.36
CA LEU A 100 12.61 15.15 3.03
C LEU A 100 13.53 16.37 3.07
N ASP A 101 13.58 17.16 1.99
CA ASP A 101 14.35 18.41 1.96
C ASP A 101 13.84 19.40 3.02
N LEU A 102 12.52 19.59 3.11
CA LEU A 102 11.92 20.43 4.15
C LEU A 102 12.21 19.91 5.56
N VAL A 103 12.11 18.59 5.77
CA VAL A 103 12.44 17.97 7.07
C VAL A 103 13.89 18.26 7.42
N MET A 104 14.84 18.06 6.52
CA MET A 104 16.26 18.33 6.78
C MET A 104 16.53 19.77 7.20
N GLN A 105 15.85 20.75 6.58
CA GLN A 105 15.99 22.17 6.94
C GLN A 105 15.43 22.49 8.32
N SER A 106 14.43 21.72 8.79
CA SER A 106 13.79 21.91 10.10
C SER A 106 14.48 21.19 11.26
N LEU A 107 15.42 20.29 10.97
CA LEU A 107 16.05 19.45 12.00
C LEU A 107 17.04 20.25 12.88
N PRO A 108 17.03 20.02 14.21
CA PRO A 108 18.06 20.53 15.11
C PRO A 108 19.48 20.12 14.69
N ALA A 109 20.45 20.99 14.97
CA ALA A 109 21.82 20.79 14.52
C ALA A 109 22.50 19.56 15.15
N ASP A 110 22.07 19.13 16.33
CA ASP A 110 22.59 18.00 17.11
C ASP A 110 22.07 16.62 16.65
N ARG A 111 21.08 16.58 15.74
CA ARG A 111 20.48 15.35 15.21
C ARG A 111 21.13 14.87 13.91
N GLU A 112 22.44 14.66 13.96
CA GLU A 112 23.20 14.10 12.82
C GLU A 112 22.71 12.69 12.42
N ASP A 113 22.16 11.93 13.35
CA ASP A 113 21.50 10.65 13.09
C ASP A 113 20.35 10.80 12.08
N LEU A 114 19.46 11.75 12.31
CA LEU A 114 18.30 11.99 11.43
C LEU A 114 18.73 12.55 10.07
N LYS A 115 19.71 13.46 10.04
CA LYS A 115 20.25 14.01 8.78
C LYS A 115 20.87 12.91 7.92
N SER A 116 21.64 12.00 8.53
CA SER A 116 22.25 10.88 7.81
C SER A 116 21.19 9.91 7.25
N MET A 117 20.13 9.62 8.01
CA MET A 117 19.00 8.81 7.54
C MET A 117 18.25 9.49 6.40
N ALA A 118 17.93 10.79 6.52
CA ALA A 118 17.26 11.55 5.46
C ALA A 118 18.09 11.55 4.17
N THR A 119 19.41 11.77 4.27
CA THR A 119 20.33 11.71 3.12
C THR A 119 20.36 10.32 2.47
N SER A 120 20.31 9.25 3.29
CA SER A 120 20.23 7.88 2.79
C SER A 120 18.92 7.61 2.04
N LEU A 121 17.80 8.09 2.57
CA LEU A 121 16.49 7.97 1.94
C LEU A 121 16.41 8.74 0.64
N ILE A 122 16.89 9.98 0.60
CA ILE A 122 16.98 10.80 -0.62
C ILE A 122 17.74 10.03 -1.70
N ARG A 123 18.93 9.49 -1.38
CA ARG A 123 19.72 8.71 -2.35
C ARG A 123 18.95 7.50 -2.89
N LYS A 124 18.30 6.73 -2.02
CA LYS A 124 17.53 5.54 -2.44
C LYS A 124 16.35 5.93 -3.33
N LEU A 125 15.63 6.99 -2.99
CA LEU A 125 14.48 7.47 -3.74
C LEU A 125 14.88 8.04 -5.11
N SER A 126 15.97 8.80 -5.20
CA SER A 126 16.51 9.28 -6.48
C SER A 126 16.87 8.13 -7.41
N LEU A 127 17.56 7.11 -6.89
CA LEU A 127 17.91 5.92 -7.67
C LEU A 127 16.68 5.13 -8.16
N GLN A 128 15.63 5.02 -7.35
CA GLN A 128 14.38 4.35 -7.76
C GLN A 128 13.59 5.15 -8.79
N ALA A 129 13.60 6.48 -8.69
CA ALA A 129 12.85 7.37 -9.57
C ALA A 129 13.56 7.66 -10.91
N ASN A 130 14.77 7.13 -11.13
CA ASN A 130 15.67 7.53 -12.23
C ASN A 130 15.90 9.05 -12.28
N LEU A 131 15.99 9.69 -11.12
CA LEU A 131 16.27 11.13 -10.94
C LEU A 131 17.72 11.36 -10.54
#